data_AF-A0A817ITW1-F1
#
_entry.id   AF-A0A817ITW1-F1
#
_cell.length_a   1.000
_cell.length_b   1.000
_cell.length_c   1.000
_cell.angle_alpha   90.00
_cell.angle_beta   90.00
_cell.angle_gamma   90.00
#
_symmetry.space_group_name_H-M   'P 1'
#
loop_
_entity.id
_entity.type
_entity.pdbx_description
1 polymer ?
#
loop_
_entity_poly.entity_id
_entity_poly.type
_entity_poly.pdbx_seq_one_letter_code
_entity_poly.pdbx_strand_id
1 'polypeptide(L)'
;MACSNGGTCTTISGGAGWICSCPSGFTGDRCQNMITPCDRNPCLNSGKCYPVGNSFTCACPLGYSGQTCETSIRPATCTINCSPGYCFSNPSTQPPYACYCPDHTIQLKSCTT
;
A
#
# COMPACT_ATOMS: atom_id res chain seq x y z
N MET A 1 -34.77 -6.41 0.19
CA MET A 1 -33.75 -5.33 0.12
C MET A 1 -33.11 -5.30 1.48
N ALA A 2 -31.88 -5.80 1.61
CA ALA A 2 -31.34 -6.19 2.92
C ALA A 2 -29.93 -5.66 3.11
N CYS A 3 -29.74 -5.05 4.27
CA CYS A 3 -28.48 -4.83 4.94
C CYS A 3 -27.95 -6.20 5.40
N SER A 4 -26.68 -6.48 5.16
CA SER A 4 -26.01 -7.73 5.56
C SER A 4 -25.49 -7.62 6.99
N ASN A 5 -25.06 -8.74 7.58
CA ASN A 5 -24.35 -8.78 8.87
C ASN A 5 -25.05 -8.05 10.03
N GLY A 6 -26.39 -8.06 10.04
CA GLY A 6 -27.17 -7.41 11.10
C GLY A 6 -27.30 -5.88 10.97
N GLY A 7 -27.00 -5.32 9.79
CA GLY A 7 -27.24 -3.90 9.53
C GLY A 7 -28.72 -3.50 9.58
N THR A 8 -28.99 -2.28 10.04
CA THR A 8 -30.34 -1.73 10.13
C THR A 8 -30.64 -0.89 8.89
N CYS A 9 -31.71 -1.20 8.18
CA CYS A 9 -32.09 -0.49 6.97
C CYS A 9 -33.05 0.66 7.31
N THR A 10 -32.69 1.88 6.94
CA THR A 10 -33.55 3.06 7.07
C THR A 10 -33.90 3.60 5.68
N THR A 11 -35.19 3.89 5.48
CA THR A 11 -35.70 4.48 4.24
C THR A 11 -35.41 5.97 4.20
N ILE A 12 -34.91 6.47 3.07
CA ILE A 12 -34.66 7.90 2.88
C ILE A 12 -36.00 8.59 2.60
N SER A 13 -36.33 9.63 3.38
CA SER A 13 -37.57 10.40 3.20
C SER A 13 -37.58 11.07 1.82
N GLY A 14 -38.61 10.81 1.02
CA GLY A 14 -38.77 11.36 -0.34
C GLY A 14 -38.83 10.33 -1.46
N GLY A 15 -38.58 9.04 -1.17
CA GLY A 15 -38.92 7.93 -2.06
C GLY A 15 -37.99 7.77 -3.27
N ALA A 16 -36.90 7.02 -3.07
CA ALA A 16 -36.33 6.02 -4.00
C ALA A 16 -34.97 5.48 -3.50
N GLY A 17 -34.75 5.38 -2.18
CA GLY A 17 -33.48 4.89 -1.65
C GLY A 17 -33.58 4.44 -0.20
N TRP A 18 -32.62 3.61 0.20
CA TRP A 18 -32.45 3.10 1.55
C TRP A 18 -30.96 3.17 1.89
N ILE A 19 -30.64 3.41 3.16
CA ILE A 19 -29.27 3.40 3.66
C ILE A 19 -29.13 2.34 4.75
N CYS A 20 -27.97 1.71 4.82
CA CYS A 20 -27.66 0.77 5.88
C CYS A 20 -26.90 1.48 6.99
N SER A 21 -27.37 1.32 8.22
CA SER A 21 -26.54 1.56 9.40
C SER A 21 -25.81 0.25 9.74
N CYS A 22 -24.48 0.24 9.59
CA CYS A 22 -23.67 -0.94 9.82
C CYS A 22 -23.26 -1.10 11.29
N PRO A 23 -23.34 -2.32 11.85
CA PRO A 23 -22.82 -2.59 13.17
C PRO A 23 -21.29 -2.49 13.20
N SER A 24 -20.73 -2.34 14.40
CA SER A 24 -19.28 -2.26 14.61
C SER A 24 -18.57 -3.47 14.00
N GLY A 25 -17.53 -3.19 13.20
CA GLY A 25 -16.79 -4.23 12.49
C GLY A 25 -17.26 -4.51 11.06
N PHE A 26 -18.28 -3.80 10.55
CA PHE A 26 -18.74 -3.94 9.16
C PHE A 26 -18.83 -2.59 8.43
N THR A 27 -18.66 -2.63 7.11
CA THR A 27 -18.66 -1.45 6.22
C THR A 27 -19.23 -1.81 4.83
N GLY A 28 -19.34 -0.80 3.97
CA GLY A 28 -19.94 -0.88 2.64
C GLY A 28 -21.44 -0.55 2.63
N ASP A 29 -21.96 -0.25 1.45
CA ASP A 29 -23.33 0.24 1.25
C ASP A 29 -24.42 -0.70 1.76
N ARG A 30 -24.08 -1.99 1.91
CA ARG A 30 -24.96 -3.04 2.42
C ARG A 30 -24.38 -3.75 3.64
N CYS A 31 -23.39 -3.17 4.31
CA CYS A 31 -22.65 -3.79 5.42
C CYS A 31 -22.07 -5.17 5.07
N GLN A 32 -21.75 -5.38 3.79
CA GLN A 32 -21.30 -6.67 3.27
C GLN A 32 -19.82 -6.93 3.53
N ASN A 33 -19.04 -5.86 3.79
CA ASN A 33 -17.62 -5.96 4.03
C ASN A 33 -17.34 -5.96 5.53
N MET A 34 -16.42 -6.80 5.99
CA MET A 34 -15.85 -6.66 7.34
C MET A 34 -14.84 -5.52 7.32
N ILE A 35 -14.80 -4.74 8.41
CA ILE A 35 -13.74 -3.75 8.62
C ILE A 35 -12.45 -4.51 8.83
N THR A 36 -11.50 -4.25 7.94
CA THR A 36 -10.14 -4.75 7.98
C THR A 36 -9.18 -3.65 8.41
N PRO A 37 -7.98 -4.02 8.89
CA PRO A 37 -6.91 -3.06 9.15
C PRO A 37 -6.49 -2.23 7.92
N CYS A 38 -6.85 -2.67 6.71
CA CYS A 38 -6.56 -1.96 5.47
C CYS A 38 -7.58 -0.86 5.10
N ASP A 39 -8.77 -0.81 5.71
CA ASP A 39 -9.83 0.17 5.34
C ASP A 39 -9.44 1.62 5.60
N ARG A 40 -8.46 1.86 6.48
CA ARG A 40 -7.89 3.19 6.75
C ARG A 40 -6.82 3.60 5.72
N ASN A 41 -6.53 2.76 4.74
CA ASN A 41 -5.42 2.90 3.80
C ASN A 41 -4.10 3.22 4.51
N PRO A 42 -3.60 2.34 5.40
CA PRO A 42 -2.39 2.60 6.17
C PRO A 42 -1.12 2.67 5.33
N CYS A 43 -1.11 2.06 4.13
CA CYS A 43 0.06 2.05 3.24
C CYS A 43 0.16 3.34 2.43
N LEU A 44 1.27 4.05 2.58
CA LEU A 44 1.60 5.30 1.89
C LEU A 44 2.26 5.04 0.54
N ASN A 45 2.48 6.11 -0.23
CA ASN A 45 3.24 6.09 -1.49
C ASN A 45 2.75 5.07 -2.53
N SER A 46 1.44 4.81 -2.58
CA SER A 46 0.83 3.78 -3.45
C SER A 46 1.20 2.33 -3.08
N GLY A 47 1.57 2.07 -1.83
CA GLY A 47 1.73 0.72 -1.30
C GLY A 47 0.42 -0.06 -1.26
N LYS A 48 0.50 -1.36 -1.58
CA LYS A 48 -0.67 -2.24 -1.58
C LYS A 48 -0.84 -2.85 -0.19
N CYS A 49 -2.00 -2.63 0.43
CA CYS A 49 -2.31 -3.17 1.74
C CYS A 49 -2.86 -4.59 1.65
N TYR A 50 -2.37 -5.46 2.53
CA TYR A 50 -2.86 -6.81 2.74
C TYR A 50 -3.24 -7.00 4.22
N PRO A 51 -4.49 -7.33 4.54
CA PRO A 51 -4.88 -7.60 5.92
C PRO A 51 -4.30 -8.95 6.38
N VAL A 52 -3.76 -8.99 7.59
CA VAL A 52 -3.15 -10.17 8.21
C VAL A 52 -3.70 -10.32 9.63
N GLY A 53 -4.78 -11.10 9.77
CA GLY A 53 -5.50 -11.23 11.04
C GLY A 53 -6.02 -9.86 11.53
N ASN A 54 -5.59 -9.46 12.73
CA ASN A 54 -5.91 -8.15 13.32
C ASN A 54 -4.89 -7.05 12.95
N SER A 55 -3.90 -7.36 12.09
CA SER A 55 -2.87 -6.43 11.61
C SER A 55 -2.91 -6.28 10.09
N PHE A 56 -1.98 -5.51 9.53
CA PHE A 56 -1.79 -5.36 8.10
C PHE A 56 -0.32 -5.48 7.70
N THR A 57 -0.10 -5.83 6.44
CA THR A 57 1.20 -5.78 5.76
C THR A 57 1.06 -4.93 4.52
N CYS A 58 2.00 -4.02 4.30
CA CYS A 58 2.10 -3.25 3.07
C CYS A 58 3.13 -3.86 2.12
N ALA A 59 2.73 -4.12 0.87
CA ALA A 59 3.69 -4.34 -0.21
C ALA A 59 4.06 -2.97 -0.80
N CYS A 60 5.27 -2.53 -0.48
CA CYS A 60 5.77 -1.24 -0.90
C CYS A 60 6.18 -1.25 -2.38
N PRO A 61 5.92 -0.15 -3.10
CA PRO A 61 6.42 0.00 -4.45
C PRO A 61 7.95 0.17 -4.43
N LEU A 62 8.55 -0.05 -5.59
CA LEU A 62 9.99 0.07 -5.79
C LEU A 62 10.47 1.44 -5.28
N GLY A 63 11.51 1.43 -4.44
CA GLY A 63 12.07 2.66 -3.86
C GLY A 63 11.40 3.15 -2.56
N TYR A 64 10.45 2.39 -1.98
CA TYR A 64 9.88 2.66 -0.66
C TYR A 64 9.99 1.46 0.28
N SER A 65 10.13 1.73 1.57
CA SER A 65 10.28 0.77 2.66
C SER A 65 9.60 1.27 3.93
N GLY A 66 9.62 0.44 4.97
CA GLY A 66 8.94 0.69 6.25
C GLY A 66 7.64 -0.08 6.36
N GLN A 67 7.00 -0.03 7.53
CA GLN A 67 5.78 -0.79 7.79
C GLN A 67 4.59 -0.28 6.97
N THR A 68 4.59 1.02 6.68
CA THR A 68 3.55 1.72 5.91
C THR A 68 4.10 2.30 4.61
N CYS A 69 5.27 1.87 4.14
CA CYS A 69 5.93 2.42 2.96
C CYS A 69 6.22 3.93 3.07
N GLU A 70 6.44 4.39 4.29
CA GLU A 70 6.70 5.78 4.67
C GLU A 70 8.12 6.23 4.30
N THR A 71 9.06 5.29 4.23
CA THR A 71 10.47 5.59 4.04
C THR A 71 10.86 5.45 2.57
N SER A 72 11.24 6.56 1.93
CA SER A 72 11.88 6.51 0.62
C SER A 72 13.26 5.85 0.75
N ILE A 73 13.47 4.73 0.05
CA ILE A 73 14.76 4.03 -0.04
C ILE A 73 15.75 4.86 -0.83
N ARG A 74 15.30 5.77 -1.73
CA ARG A 74 16.19 6.55 -2.58
C ARG A 74 17.07 7.43 -1.70
N PRO A 75 18.36 7.10 -1.51
CA PRO A 75 19.23 7.90 -0.68
C PRO A 75 19.35 9.28 -1.30
N ALA A 76 19.43 10.33 -0.49
CA ALA A 76 19.70 11.69 -1.01
C ALA A 76 21.02 11.75 -1.81
N THR A 77 21.95 10.84 -1.51
CA THR A 77 23.22 10.69 -2.23
C THR A 77 23.09 10.05 -3.59
N CYS A 78 21.96 9.43 -3.92
CA CYS A 78 21.81 8.76 -5.19
C CYS A 78 21.54 9.74 -6.32
N THR A 79 22.53 9.90 -7.18
CA THR A 79 22.50 10.77 -8.36
C THR A 79 22.39 10.00 -9.68
N ILE A 80 22.33 8.67 -9.64
CA ILE A 80 22.29 7.80 -10.83
C ILE A 80 20.87 7.36 -11.18
N ASN A 81 20.60 7.22 -12.49
CA ASN A 81 19.34 6.69 -13.00
C ASN A 81 19.43 5.17 -13.17
N CYS A 82 18.72 4.43 -12.31
CA CYS A 82 18.79 2.98 -12.27
C CYS A 82 17.70 2.27 -13.08
N SER A 83 16.78 2.96 -13.76
CA SER A 83 15.65 2.35 -14.45
C SER A 83 16.06 1.22 -15.41
N PRO A 84 15.44 0.03 -15.35
CA PRO A 84 14.24 -0.35 -14.59
C PRO A 84 14.45 -0.71 -13.10
N GLY A 85 15.69 -0.70 -12.61
CA GLY A 85 16.02 -0.95 -11.20
C GLY A 85 15.89 0.28 -10.30
N TYR A 86 16.28 0.12 -9.05
CA TYR A 86 16.33 1.21 -8.06
C TYR A 86 17.72 1.38 -7.49
N CYS A 87 17.99 2.59 -7.02
CA CYS A 87 19.23 2.90 -6.34
C CYS A 87 19.13 2.61 -4.85
N PHE A 88 20.18 2.02 -4.27
CA PHE A 88 20.29 1.74 -2.85
C PHE A 88 21.66 2.15 -2.31
N SER A 89 21.78 2.34 -1.00
CA SER A 89 23.06 2.59 -0.35
C SER A 89 23.90 1.32 -0.34
N ASN A 90 25.11 1.40 -0.91
CA ASN A 90 26.06 0.29 -0.92
C ASN A 90 27.38 0.79 -0.33
N PRO A 91 27.69 0.49 0.95
CA PRO A 91 28.93 0.94 1.57
C PRO A 91 30.18 0.26 0.98
N SER A 92 30.01 -0.80 0.18
CA SER A 92 31.11 -1.54 -0.43
C SER A 92 31.60 -0.92 -1.74
N THR A 93 30.91 0.11 -2.25
CA THR A 93 31.23 0.75 -3.53
C THR A 93 31.63 2.20 -3.31
N GLN A 94 32.41 2.76 -4.24
CA GLN A 94 32.69 4.20 -4.28
C GLN A 94 32.22 4.74 -5.64
N PRO A 95 31.14 5.55 -5.68
CA PRO A 95 30.40 6.14 -4.55
C PRO A 95 29.56 5.11 -3.73
N PRO A 96 29.12 5.45 -2.50
CA PRO A 96 28.49 4.52 -1.55
C PRO A 96 27.01 4.22 -1.88
N TYR A 97 26.71 4.07 -3.16
CA TYR A 97 25.41 3.71 -3.70
C TYR A 97 25.57 2.91 -5.00
N ALA A 98 24.61 2.04 -5.30
CA ALA A 98 24.56 1.25 -6.51
C ALA A 98 23.10 1.02 -6.97
N CYS A 99 22.91 0.58 -8.20
CA CYS A 99 21.64 0.14 -8.74
C CYS A 99 21.41 -1.34 -8.43
N TYR A 100 20.25 -1.69 -7.88
CA TYR A 100 19.74 -3.04 -7.81
C TYR A 100 18.77 -3.27 -8.97
N CYS A 101 19.13 -4.19 -9.86
CA CYS A 101 18.43 -4.42 -11.12
C CYS A 101 17.40 -5.56 -11.00
N PRO A 102 16.39 -5.61 -11.91
CA PRO A 102 15.33 -6.63 -11.85
C PRO A 102 15.83 -8.08 -12.04
N ASP A 103 17.01 -8.24 -12.63
CA ASP A 103 17.73 -9.50 -12.79
C ASP A 103 18.51 -9.93 -11.53
N HIS A 104 18.31 -9.22 -10.41
CA HIS A 104 19.01 -9.37 -9.14
C HIS A 104 20.52 -9.07 -9.21
N THR A 105 20.97 -8.32 -10.23
CA THR A 105 22.35 -7.84 -10.29
C THR A 105 22.52 -6.46 -9.66
N ILE A 106 23.76 -6.16 -9.24
CA ILE A 106 24.14 -4.85 -8.70
C ILE A 106 25.02 -4.15 -9.73
N GLN A 107 24.63 -2.96 -10.16
CA GLN A 107 25.33 -2.16 -11.18
C GLN A 107 25.69 -0.77 -10.64
N LEU A 108 26.84 -0.21 -11.04
CA LEU A 108 27.31 1.09 -10.52
C LEU A 108 26.77 2.32 -11.27
N LYS A 109 26.18 2.15 -12.47
CA LYS A 109 25.80 3.26 -13.35
C LYS A 109 24.32 3.25 -13.73
N SER A 110 23.86 2.15 -14.32
CA SER A 110 22.48 1.96 -14.76
C SER A 110 22.24 0.46 -14.96
N CYS A 111 20.98 0.04 -14.93
CA CYS A 111 20.61 -1.31 -15.33
C CYS A 111 20.60 -1.40 -16.85
N THR A 112 21.63 -2.00 -17.44
CA THR A 112 21.64 -2.34 -18.86
C THR A 112 20.71 -3.52 -19.08
N THR A 113 19.85 -3.40 -20.10
CA THR A 113 18.94 -4.46 -20.56
C THR A 113 19.71 -5.54 -21.30
#